data_AF-A0A7C9INV2-F1
#
_entry.id   AF-A0A7C9INV2-F1
#
_cell.length_a   1.000
_cell.length_b   1.000
_cell.length_c   1.000
_cell.angle_alpha   90.00
_cell.angle_beta   90.00
_cell.angle_gamma   90.00
#
_symmetry.space_group_name_H-M   'P 1'
#
loop_
_entity.id
_entity.type
_entity.pdbx_description
1 polymer ?
#
loop_
_entity_poly.entity_id
_entity_poly.type
_entity_poly.pdbx_seq_one_letter_code
_entity_poly.pdbx_strand_id
1 'polypeptide(L)'
;MENTEILPGFQATRECVASKIDIFFDNVSLNKLASACGISKNKGVSVKKLLMLLFTMPFLGTNIYRTTVCNTDCEFGKDVVYDFLGSHRFSWRRLLLMVALKVTSMLDALTTENCETVLILDDTSVHRPRAKKVELLSRVYDHAERKFIKGFRLLTLAWSDGASLVPIDFALLSSTSPSNRYQGVLKELDRRTCGARRRREAVTKSTSLLAPMVQRALETGVKARYLGSSEETEIEHLKAC
;
A
#
# COMPACT_ATOMS: atom_id res chain seq x y z
N MET A 1 -11.62 36.77 6.80
CA MET A 1 -11.08 35.53 6.19
C MET A 1 -10.02 35.98 5.22
N GLU A 2 -8.76 35.97 5.63
CA GLU A 2 -7.65 36.28 4.73
C GLU A 2 -7.60 35.22 3.63
N ASN A 3 -7.66 35.69 2.38
CA ASN A 3 -7.28 34.91 1.22
C ASN A 3 -5.84 34.43 1.45
N THR A 4 -5.68 33.13 1.70
CA THR A 4 -4.36 32.52 1.63
C THR A 4 -3.99 32.53 0.15
N GLU A 5 -3.31 33.59 -0.29
CA GLU A 5 -2.71 33.65 -1.61
C GLU A 5 -1.87 32.38 -1.79
N ILE A 6 -2.26 31.59 -2.79
CA ILE A 6 -1.51 30.42 -3.19
C ILE A 6 -0.13 30.94 -3.60
N LEU A 7 0.91 30.61 -2.82
CA LEU A 7 2.28 31.05 -3.06
C LEU A 7 2.62 30.92 -4.56
N PRO A 8 3.20 31.95 -5.21
CA PRO A 8 3.39 32.01 -6.66
C PRO A 8 4.33 30.94 -7.28
N GLY A 9 4.70 29.89 -6.54
CA GLY A 9 5.38 28.69 -7.05
C GLY A 9 4.59 27.39 -6.86
N PHE A 10 3.47 27.39 -6.13
CA PHE A 10 2.73 26.18 -5.79
C PHE A 10 2.06 25.55 -7.02
N GLN A 11 1.55 26.38 -7.93
CA GLN A 11 0.89 25.90 -9.15
C GLN A 11 1.90 25.30 -10.14
N ALA A 12 3.03 25.98 -10.38
CA ALA A 12 4.13 25.43 -11.19
C ALA A 12 4.70 24.13 -10.60
N THR A 13 4.85 24.06 -9.28
CA THR A 13 5.28 22.81 -8.58
C THR A 13 4.26 21.69 -8.80
N ARG A 14 2.97 21.99 -8.68
CA ARG A 14 1.88 21.03 -8.91
C ARG A 14 1.88 20.49 -10.35
N GLU A 15 2.03 21.35 -11.34
CA GLU A 15 2.10 20.96 -12.75
C GLU A 15 3.33 20.09 -13.04
N CYS A 16 4.50 20.47 -12.52
CA CYS A 16 5.73 19.69 -12.63
C CYS A 16 5.56 18.29 -12.04
N VAL A 17 5.07 18.20 -10.80
CA VAL A 17 4.82 16.91 -10.13
C VAL A 17 3.82 16.06 -10.92
N ALA A 18 2.69 16.65 -11.33
CA ALA A 18 1.67 15.94 -12.11
C ALA A 18 2.24 15.42 -13.44
N SER A 19 3.08 16.20 -14.13
CA SER A 19 3.70 15.76 -15.38
C SER A 19 4.62 14.53 -15.19
N LYS A 20 5.42 14.51 -14.11
CA LYS A 20 6.31 13.38 -13.81
C LYS A 20 5.52 12.12 -13.44
N ILE A 21 4.43 12.28 -12.70
CA ILE A 21 3.53 11.18 -12.35
C ILE A 21 2.84 10.63 -13.59
N ASP A 22 2.39 11.49 -14.50
CA ASP A 22 1.73 11.06 -15.74
C ASP A 22 2.69 10.25 -16.64
N ILE A 23 3.93 10.73 -16.80
CA ILE A 23 5.00 9.99 -17.50
C ILE A 23 5.24 8.63 -16.83
N PHE A 24 5.31 8.58 -15.50
CA PHE A 24 5.47 7.32 -14.78
C PHE A 24 4.27 6.38 -15.02
N PHE A 25 3.04 6.90 -14.99
CA PHE A 25 1.82 6.13 -15.22
C PHE A 25 1.81 5.50 -16.62
N ASP A 26 2.29 6.23 -17.62
CA ASP A 26 2.40 5.72 -18.99
C ASP A 26 3.49 4.66 -19.10
N ASN A 27 4.67 4.90 -18.52
CA ASN A 27 5.79 3.94 -18.50
C ASN A 27 5.41 2.59 -17.88
N VAL A 28 4.67 2.60 -16.76
CA VAL A 28 4.19 1.35 -16.13
C VAL A 28 2.84 0.89 -16.65
N SER A 29 2.23 1.62 -17.59
CA SER A 29 0.87 1.37 -18.10
C SER A 29 -0.17 1.24 -16.97
N LEU A 30 -0.13 2.15 -15.98
CA LEU A 30 -0.88 2.04 -14.74
C LEU A 30 -2.38 1.86 -14.95
N ASN A 31 -2.97 2.56 -15.92
CA ASN A 31 -4.41 2.45 -16.21
C ASN A 31 -4.82 1.02 -16.63
N LYS A 32 -3.98 0.34 -17.42
CA LYS A 32 -4.21 -1.05 -17.83
C LYS A 32 -4.07 -1.99 -16.63
N LEU A 33 -3.05 -1.78 -15.80
CA LEU A 33 -2.83 -2.56 -14.57
C LEU A 33 -3.98 -2.39 -13.57
N ALA A 34 -4.45 -1.16 -13.36
CA ALA A 34 -5.58 -0.84 -12.49
C ALA A 34 -6.84 -1.59 -12.95
N SER A 35 -7.16 -1.52 -14.25
CA SER A 35 -8.28 -2.27 -14.83
C SER A 35 -8.15 -3.79 -14.62
N ALA A 36 -6.97 -4.36 -14.87
CA ALA A 36 -6.70 -5.78 -14.64
C ALA A 36 -6.81 -6.19 -13.15
N CYS A 37 -6.65 -5.24 -12.22
CA CYS A 37 -6.84 -5.42 -10.78
C CYS A 37 -8.28 -5.14 -10.31
N GLY A 38 -9.22 -4.96 -11.25
CA GLY A 38 -10.62 -4.66 -10.97
C GLY A 38 -10.87 -3.23 -10.50
N ILE A 39 -9.87 -2.34 -10.60
CA ILE A 39 -9.97 -0.92 -10.24
C ILE A 39 -10.50 -0.18 -11.47
N SER A 40 -11.82 -0.26 -11.66
CA SER A 40 -12.54 0.38 -12.75
C SER A 40 -13.81 1.07 -12.24
N LYS A 41 -14.28 2.06 -12.98
CA LYS A 41 -15.55 2.75 -12.71
C LYS A 41 -16.34 2.84 -14.01
N ASN A 42 -17.62 2.52 -13.94
CA ASN A 42 -18.52 2.59 -15.10
C ASN A 42 -19.12 3.99 -15.32
N LYS A 43 -19.17 4.82 -14.27
CA LYS A 43 -19.76 6.16 -14.28
C LYS A 43 -18.97 7.12 -13.39
N GLY A 44 -19.11 8.41 -13.66
CA GLY A 44 -18.49 9.50 -12.89
C GLY A 44 -17.03 9.74 -13.26
N VAL A 45 -16.26 10.25 -12.30
CA VAL A 45 -14.85 10.61 -12.47
C VAL A 45 -14.01 9.40 -12.89
N SER A 46 -13.15 9.59 -13.89
CA SER A 46 -12.28 8.54 -14.41
C SER A 46 -11.26 8.05 -13.36
N VAL A 47 -10.90 6.77 -13.44
CA VAL A 47 -9.91 6.16 -12.55
C VAL A 47 -8.55 6.85 -12.67
N LYS A 48 -8.14 7.22 -13.89
CA LYS A 48 -6.88 7.97 -14.12
C LYS A 48 -6.85 9.27 -13.31
N LYS A 49 -7.92 10.08 -13.37
CA LYS A 49 -8.00 11.35 -12.61
C LYS A 49 -7.91 11.13 -11.10
N LEU A 50 -8.61 10.11 -10.58
CA LEU A 50 -8.56 9.77 -9.15
C LEU A 50 -7.17 9.29 -8.71
N LEU A 51 -6.52 8.42 -9.49
CA LEU A 51 -5.17 7.96 -9.21
C LEU A 51 -4.15 9.10 -9.31
N MET A 52 -4.26 9.98 -10.31
CA MET A 52 -3.41 11.17 -10.42
C MET A 52 -3.50 12.05 -9.18
N LEU A 53 -4.73 12.32 -8.70
CA LEU A 53 -4.93 13.07 -7.46
C LEU A 53 -4.27 12.37 -6.27
N LEU A 54 -4.49 11.06 -6.10
CA LEU A 54 -3.93 10.27 -4.99
C LEU A 54 -2.40 10.24 -4.99
N PHE A 55 -1.78 10.07 -6.16
CA PHE A 55 -0.32 9.99 -6.28
C PHE A 55 0.34 11.36 -6.19
N THR A 56 -0.34 12.44 -6.57
CA THR A 56 0.20 13.81 -6.48
C THR A 56 0.21 14.33 -5.05
N MET A 57 -0.79 13.97 -4.24
CA MET A 57 -0.98 14.51 -2.89
C MET A 57 0.26 14.40 -1.98
N PRO A 58 0.93 13.24 -1.86
CA PRO A 58 2.12 13.09 -1.01
C PRO A 58 3.27 14.04 -1.39
N PHE A 59 3.54 14.22 -2.69
CA PHE A 59 4.61 15.09 -3.18
C PHE A 59 4.32 16.58 -2.96
N LEU A 60 3.04 16.95 -2.86
CA LEU A 60 2.63 18.33 -2.56
C LEU A 60 2.42 18.57 -1.06
N GLY A 61 2.57 17.56 -0.20
CA GLY A 61 2.28 17.68 1.23
C GLY A 61 0.81 18.02 1.52
N THR A 62 -0.11 17.59 0.65
CA THR A 62 -1.55 17.89 0.76
C THR A 62 -2.34 16.67 1.21
N ASN A 63 -3.63 16.84 1.50
CA ASN A 63 -4.53 15.76 1.88
C ASN A 63 -5.87 15.90 1.16
N ILE A 64 -6.70 14.86 1.18
CA ILE A 64 -7.97 14.81 0.43
C ILE A 64 -8.83 16.05 0.72
N TYR A 65 -8.91 16.47 1.99
CA TYR A 65 -9.69 17.64 2.37
C TYR A 65 -9.17 18.92 1.71
N ARG A 66 -7.86 19.19 1.81
CA ARG A 66 -7.25 20.37 1.16
C ARG A 66 -7.39 20.32 -0.36
N THR A 67 -7.22 19.14 -0.95
CA THR A 67 -7.18 18.97 -2.42
C THR A 67 -8.56 18.97 -3.08
N THR A 68 -9.62 18.63 -2.35
CA THR A 68 -10.99 18.52 -2.89
C THR A 68 -12.00 19.51 -2.29
N VAL A 69 -11.83 19.94 -1.04
CA VAL A 69 -12.77 20.84 -0.34
C VAL A 69 -12.26 22.27 -0.34
N CYS A 70 -10.97 22.48 -0.06
CA CYS A 70 -10.40 23.84 -0.06
C CYS A 70 -10.00 24.33 -1.45
N ASN A 71 -9.84 23.41 -2.41
CA ASN A 71 -9.48 23.73 -3.78
C ASN A 71 -10.73 23.86 -4.65
N THR A 72 -11.05 25.08 -5.05
CA THR A 72 -12.22 25.41 -5.88
C THR A 72 -12.14 24.81 -7.29
N ASP A 73 -10.93 24.47 -7.76
CA ASP A 73 -10.71 23.93 -9.09
C ASP A 73 -10.88 22.41 -9.15
N CYS A 74 -11.23 21.76 -8.02
CA CYS A 74 -11.46 20.32 -8.01
C CYS A 74 -12.84 19.99 -8.58
N GLU A 75 -12.87 19.24 -9.68
CA GLU A 75 -14.10 18.84 -10.37
C GLU A 75 -15.03 17.92 -9.57
N PHE A 76 -14.59 17.40 -8.41
CA PHE A 76 -15.35 16.44 -7.60
C PHE A 76 -15.05 16.56 -6.11
N GLY A 77 -16.05 16.23 -5.30
CA GLY A 77 -15.94 16.26 -3.85
C GLY A 77 -15.15 15.09 -3.26
N LYS A 78 -14.74 15.26 -1.99
CA LYS A 78 -14.03 14.25 -1.18
C LYS A 78 -14.70 12.87 -1.17
N ASP A 79 -16.04 12.82 -1.23
CA ASP A 79 -16.81 11.59 -1.12
C ASP A 79 -16.52 10.65 -2.30
N VAL A 80 -16.29 11.21 -3.49
CA VAL A 80 -15.89 10.44 -4.68
C VAL A 80 -14.53 9.76 -4.48
N VAL A 81 -13.62 10.40 -3.75
CA VAL A 81 -12.29 9.84 -3.41
C VAL A 81 -12.43 8.77 -2.34
N TYR A 82 -13.20 9.01 -1.29
CA TYR A 82 -13.42 8.03 -0.22
C TYR A 82 -14.16 6.78 -0.71
N ASP A 83 -15.16 6.92 -1.57
CA ASP A 83 -15.86 5.79 -2.20
C ASP A 83 -14.92 4.98 -3.08
N PHE A 84 -14.02 5.64 -3.80
CA PHE A 84 -13.00 4.98 -4.62
C PHE A 84 -12.01 4.19 -3.77
N LEU A 85 -11.47 4.80 -2.70
CA LEU A 85 -10.54 4.13 -1.78
C LEU A 85 -11.21 3.02 -0.96
N GLY A 86 -12.49 3.19 -0.61
CA GLY A 86 -13.28 2.28 0.22
C GLY A 86 -13.83 1.05 -0.50
N SER A 87 -13.62 0.91 -1.81
CA SER A 87 -14.10 -0.23 -2.58
C SER A 87 -13.41 -1.53 -2.14
N HIS A 88 -14.17 -2.40 -1.46
CA HIS A 88 -13.70 -3.71 -1.02
C HIS A 88 -13.49 -4.73 -2.17
N ARG A 89 -13.85 -4.37 -3.41
CA ARG A 89 -13.65 -5.21 -4.61
C ARG A 89 -12.31 -4.93 -5.30
N PHE A 90 -11.73 -3.75 -5.07
CA PHE A 90 -10.48 -3.34 -5.70
C PHE A 90 -9.30 -4.12 -5.11
N SER A 91 -8.49 -4.71 -5.98
CA SER A 91 -7.32 -5.48 -5.58
C SER A 91 -6.08 -4.61 -5.51
N TRP A 92 -6.03 -3.71 -4.52
CA TRP A 92 -4.90 -2.79 -4.30
C TRP A 92 -3.56 -3.52 -4.13
N ARG A 93 -3.55 -4.66 -3.44
CA ARG A 93 -2.35 -5.51 -3.30
C ARG A 93 -1.85 -6.01 -4.65
N ARG A 94 -2.75 -6.46 -5.52
CA ARG A 94 -2.37 -6.91 -6.86
C ARG A 94 -1.86 -5.75 -7.70
N LEU A 95 -2.46 -4.57 -7.59
CA LEU A 95 -1.96 -3.37 -8.29
C LEU A 95 -0.53 -3.03 -7.84
N LEU A 96 -0.27 -3.00 -6.52
CA LEU A 96 1.06 -2.79 -5.97
C LEU A 96 2.07 -3.78 -6.57
N LEU A 97 1.78 -5.08 -6.48
CA LEU A 97 2.66 -6.14 -6.98
C LEU A 97 2.92 -6.04 -8.49
N MET A 98 1.90 -5.74 -9.29
CA MET A 98 2.06 -5.59 -10.75
C MET A 98 2.88 -4.34 -11.12
N VAL A 99 2.69 -3.23 -10.40
CA VAL A 99 3.50 -2.02 -10.58
C VAL A 99 4.94 -2.28 -10.12
N ALA A 100 5.12 -2.92 -8.97
CA ALA A 100 6.42 -3.30 -8.45
C ALA A 100 7.18 -4.17 -9.46
N LEU A 101 6.54 -5.18 -10.06
CA LEU A 101 7.14 -6.00 -11.10
C LEU A 101 7.67 -5.15 -12.29
N LYS A 102 6.88 -4.17 -12.74
CA LYS A 102 7.30 -3.26 -13.83
C LYS A 102 8.52 -2.43 -13.40
N VAL A 103 8.50 -1.89 -12.18
CA VAL A 103 9.60 -1.09 -11.64
C VAL A 103 10.86 -1.94 -11.47
N THR A 104 10.76 -3.14 -10.90
CA THR A 104 11.92 -4.02 -10.74
C THR A 104 12.49 -4.44 -12.09
N SER A 105 11.66 -4.68 -13.11
CA SER A 105 12.17 -4.95 -14.47
C SER A 105 12.87 -3.74 -15.11
N MET A 106 12.42 -2.52 -14.82
CA MET A 106 13.11 -1.31 -15.28
C MET A 106 14.45 -1.14 -14.57
N LEU A 107 14.53 -1.44 -13.27
CA LEU A 107 15.76 -1.38 -12.49
C LEU A 107 16.75 -2.49 -12.91
N ASP A 108 16.26 -3.71 -13.15
CA ASP A 108 17.06 -4.85 -13.60
C ASP A 108 17.81 -4.52 -14.91
N ALA A 109 17.18 -3.75 -15.81
CA ALA A 109 17.80 -3.28 -17.05
C ALA A 109 18.91 -2.21 -16.85
N LEU A 110 18.98 -1.60 -15.65
CA LEU A 110 19.98 -0.60 -15.27
C LEU A 110 21.07 -1.17 -14.37
N THR A 111 20.88 -2.37 -13.83
CA THR A 111 21.85 -3.04 -12.94
C THR A 111 22.88 -3.87 -13.70
N THR A 112 24.06 -4.05 -13.11
CA THR A 112 25.12 -4.90 -13.67
C THR A 112 24.94 -6.36 -13.25
N GLU A 113 25.63 -7.30 -13.92
CA GLU A 113 25.49 -8.75 -13.71
C GLU A 113 25.80 -9.22 -12.26
N ASN A 114 26.48 -8.39 -11.46
CA ASN A 114 26.86 -8.68 -10.08
C ASN A 114 25.84 -8.19 -9.02
N CYS A 115 24.71 -7.59 -9.42
CA CYS A 115 23.68 -7.18 -8.47
C CYS A 115 22.94 -8.41 -7.91
N GLU A 116 23.19 -8.72 -6.64
CA GLU A 116 22.46 -9.75 -5.92
C GLU A 116 21.09 -9.24 -5.51
N THR A 117 20.03 -9.89 -6.00
CA THR A 117 18.65 -9.50 -5.69
C THR A 117 18.12 -10.27 -4.49
N VAL A 118 17.44 -9.56 -3.58
CA VAL A 118 16.94 -10.11 -2.32
C VAL A 118 15.49 -9.70 -2.08
N LEU A 119 14.70 -10.63 -1.56
CA LEU A 119 13.41 -10.34 -0.93
C LEU A 119 13.64 -10.09 0.56
N ILE A 120 13.13 -8.99 1.09
CA ILE A 120 13.30 -8.58 2.48
C ILE A 120 11.92 -8.59 3.15
N LEU A 121 11.79 -9.39 4.21
CA LEU A 121 10.67 -9.37 5.13
C LEU A 121 11.01 -8.48 6.32
N ASP A 122 10.09 -7.58 6.66
CA ASP A 122 10.22 -6.73 7.83
C ASP A 122 8.84 -6.44 8.45
N ASP A 123 8.78 -6.39 9.78
CA ASP A 123 7.57 -6.06 10.53
C ASP A 123 7.71 -4.71 11.24
N THR A 124 6.79 -3.79 10.91
CA THR A 124 6.76 -2.44 11.47
C THR A 124 5.48 -2.19 12.25
N SER A 125 5.60 -1.59 13.43
CA SER A 125 4.47 -1.16 14.25
C SER A 125 3.78 0.09 13.69
N VAL A 126 2.47 0.03 13.44
CA VAL A 126 1.66 1.16 12.93
C VAL A 126 0.80 1.74 14.06
N HIS A 127 1.24 2.87 14.60
CA HIS A 127 0.59 3.54 15.74
C HIS A 127 -0.72 4.23 15.34
N ARG A 128 -1.76 4.02 16.15
CA ARG A 128 -3.09 4.69 16.04
C ARG A 128 -3.64 5.08 17.42
N PRO A 129 -2.90 5.82 18.26
CA PRO A 129 -3.26 6.08 19.66
C PRO A 129 -4.62 6.80 19.81
N ARG A 130 -4.92 7.74 18.91
CA ARG A 130 -6.15 8.56 18.94
C ARG A 130 -7.33 7.94 18.19
N ALA A 131 -7.12 6.82 17.48
CA ALA A 131 -8.18 6.19 16.70
C ALA A 131 -9.21 5.53 17.63
N LYS A 132 -10.50 5.63 17.27
CA LYS A 132 -11.60 5.01 18.05
C LYS A 132 -12.44 4.05 17.22
N LYS A 133 -12.71 4.39 15.96
CA LYS A 133 -13.65 3.67 15.09
C LYS A 133 -12.98 2.94 13.91
N VAL A 134 -11.66 2.77 13.95
CA VAL A 134 -10.95 2.07 12.88
C VAL A 134 -11.26 0.58 13.01
N GLU A 135 -11.73 -0.03 11.93
CA GLU A 135 -12.00 -1.47 11.85
C GLU A 135 -10.76 -2.29 12.23
N LEU A 136 -10.95 -3.36 13.01
CA LEU A 136 -9.89 -4.25 13.49
C LEU A 136 -8.79 -3.57 14.32
N LEU A 137 -9.00 -2.34 14.81
CA LEU A 137 -8.02 -1.67 15.68
C LEU A 137 -7.76 -2.51 16.94
N SER A 138 -6.48 -2.70 17.29
CA SER A 138 -6.12 -3.61 18.36
C SER A 138 -4.97 -3.12 19.23
N ARG A 139 -4.78 -3.79 20.37
CA ARG A 139 -3.60 -3.69 21.21
C ARG A 139 -2.57 -4.69 20.68
N VAL A 140 -1.46 -4.21 20.16
CA VAL A 140 -0.37 -5.04 19.62
C VAL A 140 0.91 -4.76 20.41
N TYR A 141 1.77 -5.77 20.52
CA TYR A 141 3.10 -5.59 21.12
C TYR A 141 4.04 -5.06 20.06
N ASP A 142 4.71 -3.95 20.37
CA ASP A 142 5.77 -3.38 19.56
C ASP A 142 7.11 -3.93 20.07
N HIS A 143 7.80 -4.68 19.22
CA HIS A 143 9.08 -5.31 19.54
C HIS A 143 10.22 -4.29 19.61
N ALA A 144 10.15 -3.21 18.84
CA ALA A 144 11.15 -2.14 18.84
C ALA A 144 11.11 -1.33 20.15
N GLU A 145 9.92 -0.86 20.54
CA GLU A 145 9.74 -0.07 21.77
C GLU A 145 9.48 -0.93 23.02
N ARG A 146 9.43 -2.26 22.88
CA ARG A 146 9.15 -3.25 23.94
C ARG A 146 7.91 -2.94 24.77
N LYS A 147 6.84 -2.46 24.12
CA LYS A 147 5.60 -2.08 24.81
C LYS A 147 4.38 -2.38 23.98
N PHE A 148 3.23 -2.46 24.65
CA PHE A 148 1.96 -2.55 23.94
C PHE A 148 1.52 -1.18 23.43
N ILE A 149 1.19 -1.14 22.14
CA ILE A 149 0.66 0.04 21.47
C ILE A 149 -0.76 -0.22 21.00
N LYS A 150 -1.50 0.87 20.78
CA LYS A 150 -2.79 0.83 20.10
C LYS A 150 -2.58 1.07 18.61
N GLY A 151 -2.85 0.06 17.79
CA GLY A 151 -2.48 0.08 16.38
C GLY A 151 -2.59 -1.26 15.68
N PHE A 152 -1.64 -1.48 14.77
CA PHE A 152 -1.50 -2.66 13.92
C PHE A 152 -0.02 -3.04 13.79
N ARG A 153 0.26 -4.29 13.44
CA ARG A 153 1.58 -4.73 12.94
C ARG A 153 1.53 -4.73 11.41
N LEU A 154 2.52 -4.17 10.73
CA LEU A 154 2.59 -4.10 9.28
C LEU A 154 3.75 -4.98 8.83
N LEU A 155 3.40 -6.19 8.41
CA LEU A 155 4.34 -7.10 7.76
C LEU A 155 4.50 -6.66 6.31
N THR A 156 5.74 -6.42 5.89
CA THR A 156 6.08 -5.96 4.54
C THR A 156 7.00 -6.95 3.85
N LEU A 157 6.86 -7.04 2.53
CA LEU A 157 7.79 -7.73 1.65
C LEU A 157 8.27 -6.71 0.62
N ALA A 158 9.58 -6.51 0.56
CA ALA A 158 10.22 -5.64 -0.40
C ALA A 158 11.27 -6.42 -1.22
N TRP A 159 11.56 -5.96 -2.42
CA TRP A 159 12.69 -6.41 -3.23
C TRP A 159 13.78 -5.36 -3.23
N SER A 160 15.02 -5.80 -3.25
CA SER A 160 16.19 -4.94 -3.38
C SER A 160 17.24 -5.59 -4.30
N ASP A 161 17.95 -4.76 -5.04
CA ASP A 161 19.19 -5.08 -5.79
C ASP A 161 20.45 -4.58 -5.04
N GLY A 162 20.31 -4.16 -3.78
CA GLY A 162 21.36 -3.57 -2.96
C GLY A 162 21.48 -2.04 -3.06
N ALA A 163 20.92 -1.41 -4.09
CA ALA A 163 20.92 0.05 -4.28
C ALA A 163 19.52 0.66 -4.21
N SER A 164 18.51 -0.10 -4.61
CA SER A 164 17.11 0.26 -4.71
C SER A 164 16.28 -0.59 -3.75
N LEU A 165 15.14 -0.07 -3.31
CA LEU A 165 14.15 -0.82 -2.52
C LEU A 165 12.75 -0.61 -3.11
N VAL A 166 12.09 -1.71 -3.46
CA VAL A 166 10.75 -1.70 -4.06
C VAL A 166 9.79 -2.49 -3.18
N PRO A 167 8.76 -1.85 -2.59
CA PRO A 167 7.71 -2.57 -1.86
C PRO A 167 6.88 -3.44 -2.81
N ILE A 168 6.66 -4.71 -2.46
CA ILE A 168 6.01 -5.71 -3.32
C ILE A 168 4.69 -6.21 -2.72
N ASP A 169 4.68 -6.52 -1.43
CA ASP A 169 3.50 -7.02 -0.73
C ASP A 169 3.48 -6.51 0.71
N PHE A 170 2.30 -6.54 1.34
CA PHE A 170 2.13 -6.22 2.75
C PHE A 170 0.89 -6.88 3.35
N ALA A 171 0.95 -7.14 4.66
CA ALA A 171 -0.18 -7.52 5.48
C ALA A 171 -0.30 -6.58 6.68
N LEU A 172 -1.43 -5.88 6.79
CA LEU A 172 -1.73 -5.07 7.96
C LEU A 172 -2.47 -5.94 8.97
N LEU A 173 -1.78 -6.33 10.04
CA LEU A 173 -2.20 -7.30 11.03
C LEU A 173 -2.77 -6.62 12.28
N SER A 174 -3.92 -7.13 12.69
CA SER A 174 -4.56 -6.91 13.98
C SER A 174 -4.18 -8.06 14.94
N SER A 175 -4.53 -7.91 16.22
CA SER A 175 -4.37 -9.01 17.16
C SER A 175 -5.22 -10.22 16.75
N THR A 176 -4.63 -11.41 16.79
CA THR A 176 -5.34 -12.69 16.60
C THR A 176 -6.35 -12.93 17.72
N SER A 177 -6.06 -12.46 18.94
CA SER A 177 -6.96 -12.54 20.09
C SER A 177 -8.10 -11.51 20.01
N PRO A 178 -9.37 -11.94 20.03
CA PRO A 178 -10.51 -11.02 20.06
C PRO A 178 -10.49 -10.04 21.24
N SER A 179 -10.03 -10.47 22.42
CA SER A 179 -9.99 -9.63 23.63
C SER A 179 -9.06 -8.42 23.50
N ASN A 180 -8.09 -8.49 22.59
CA ASN A 180 -7.14 -7.41 22.33
C ASN A 180 -7.61 -6.48 21.20
N ARG A 181 -8.75 -6.75 20.55
CA ARG A 181 -9.30 -5.89 19.50
C ARG A 181 -10.26 -4.87 20.11
N TYR A 182 -9.90 -3.59 20.00
CA TYR A 182 -10.77 -2.47 20.37
C TYR A 182 -11.99 -2.34 19.44
N GLN A 183 -11.88 -2.84 18.20
CA GLN A 183 -12.95 -2.83 17.22
C GLN A 183 -12.96 -4.12 16.41
N GLY A 184 -14.16 -4.63 16.13
CA GLY A 184 -14.37 -5.78 15.27
C GLY A 184 -14.44 -5.42 13.78
N VAL A 185 -14.96 -6.36 13.00
CA VAL A 185 -15.41 -6.10 11.62
C VAL A 185 -16.68 -5.26 11.69
N LEU A 186 -16.71 -4.14 10.96
CA LEU A 186 -17.81 -3.16 11.04
C LEU A 186 -18.98 -3.48 10.11
N LYS A 187 -18.72 -4.23 9.04
CA LYS A 187 -19.70 -4.56 8.00
C LYS A 187 -19.42 -5.93 7.43
N GLU A 188 -20.43 -6.78 7.35
CA GLU A 188 -20.30 -8.06 6.64
C GLU A 188 -20.06 -7.83 5.14
N LEU A 189 -19.08 -8.53 4.58
CA LEU A 189 -18.73 -8.48 3.17
C LEU A 189 -18.84 -9.87 2.55
N ASP A 190 -19.17 -9.91 1.26
CA ASP A 190 -19.06 -11.15 0.47
C ASP A 190 -17.62 -11.69 0.60
N ARG A 191 -17.51 -12.92 1.11
CA ARG A 191 -16.24 -13.62 1.41
C ARG A 191 -15.32 -13.75 0.20
N ARG A 192 -15.87 -13.63 -1.02
CA ARG A 192 -15.10 -13.70 -2.27
C ARG A 192 -14.33 -12.41 -2.56
N THR A 193 -14.74 -11.29 -1.97
CA THR A 193 -14.16 -9.96 -2.23
C THR A 193 -12.74 -9.81 -1.68
N CYS A 194 -11.95 -8.92 -2.29
CA CYS A 194 -10.59 -8.63 -1.84
C CYS A 194 -10.57 -8.15 -0.38
N GLY A 195 -11.47 -7.25 0.00
CA GLY A 195 -11.58 -6.75 1.37
C GLY A 195 -11.88 -7.84 2.39
N ALA A 196 -12.77 -8.79 2.09
CA ALA A 196 -13.05 -9.90 3.00
C ALA A 196 -11.84 -10.84 3.18
N ARG A 197 -11.09 -11.10 2.11
CA ARG A 197 -9.83 -11.87 2.18
C ARG A 197 -8.79 -11.15 3.03
N ARG A 198 -8.64 -9.84 2.86
CA ARG A 198 -7.73 -9.00 3.65
C ARG A 198 -8.09 -8.95 5.12
N ARG A 199 -9.38 -8.92 5.47
CA ARG A 199 -9.81 -8.99 6.89
C ARG A 199 -9.50 -10.32 7.53
N ARG A 200 -9.65 -11.42 6.79
CA ARG A 200 -9.25 -12.75 7.27
C ARG A 200 -7.75 -12.78 7.54
N GLU A 201 -6.96 -12.32 6.58
CA GLU A 201 -5.50 -12.21 6.70
C GLU A 201 -5.08 -11.35 7.89
N ALA A 202 -5.76 -10.22 8.12
CA ALA A 202 -5.46 -9.31 9.21
C ALA A 202 -5.58 -9.92 10.62
N VAL A 203 -6.27 -11.06 10.80
CA VAL A 203 -6.40 -11.73 12.11
C VAL A 203 -5.69 -13.10 12.14
N THR A 204 -4.79 -13.35 11.19
CA THR A 204 -3.91 -14.54 11.17
C THR A 204 -2.55 -14.24 11.79
N LYS A 205 -1.79 -15.28 12.12
CA LYS A 205 -0.41 -15.13 12.62
C LYS A 205 0.50 -14.66 11.49
N SER A 206 1.41 -13.72 11.75
CA SER A 206 2.38 -13.23 10.75
C SER A 206 3.18 -14.37 10.10
N THR A 207 3.63 -15.34 10.89
CA THR A 207 4.39 -16.51 10.42
C THR A 207 3.63 -17.33 9.36
N SER A 208 2.31 -17.40 9.44
CA SER A 208 1.48 -18.09 8.45
C SER A 208 1.35 -17.35 7.11
N LEU A 209 1.80 -16.10 7.05
CA LEU A 209 1.73 -15.25 5.86
C LEU A 209 3.06 -15.11 5.12
N LEU A 210 4.19 -15.44 5.76
CA LEU A 210 5.53 -15.30 5.17
C LEU A 210 5.64 -16.09 3.86
N ALA A 211 5.41 -17.40 3.91
CA ALA A 211 5.49 -18.25 2.71
C ALA A 211 4.47 -17.84 1.63
N PRO A 212 3.18 -17.60 1.94
CA PRO A 212 2.23 -17.09 0.96
C PRO A 212 2.61 -15.74 0.33
N MET A 213 3.26 -14.84 1.07
CA MET A 213 3.72 -13.55 0.54
C MET A 213 4.86 -13.74 -0.47
N VAL A 214 5.86 -14.53 -0.10
CA VAL A 214 7.00 -14.86 -0.99
C VAL A 214 6.50 -15.60 -2.23
N GLN A 215 5.66 -16.62 -2.07
CA GLN A 215 5.10 -17.38 -3.17
C GLN A 215 4.36 -16.49 -4.18
N ARG A 216 3.51 -15.57 -3.70
CA ARG A 216 2.81 -14.62 -4.60
C ARG A 216 3.77 -13.76 -5.41
N ALA A 217 4.86 -13.29 -4.80
CA ALA A 217 5.86 -12.48 -5.49
C ALA A 217 6.54 -13.29 -6.60
N LEU A 218 7.02 -14.50 -6.27
CA LEU A 218 7.69 -15.39 -7.22
C LEU A 218 6.77 -15.83 -8.37
N GLU A 219 5.52 -16.22 -8.07
CA GLU A 219 4.51 -16.61 -9.07
C GLU A 219 4.16 -15.46 -10.03
N THR A 220 4.29 -14.21 -9.58
CA THR A 220 4.06 -13.03 -10.43
C THR A 220 5.29 -12.69 -11.29
N GLY A 221 6.41 -13.38 -11.10
CA GLY A 221 7.63 -13.23 -11.89
C GLY A 221 8.68 -12.32 -11.26
N VAL A 222 8.56 -11.97 -9.97
CA VAL A 222 9.63 -11.28 -9.25
C VAL A 222 10.82 -12.22 -9.12
N LYS A 223 11.99 -11.76 -9.56
CA LYS A 223 13.24 -12.51 -9.45
C LYS A 223 14.00 -12.06 -8.21
N ALA A 224 14.34 -13.00 -7.35
CA ALA A 224 15.23 -12.77 -6.22
C ALA A 224 16.08 -14.02 -5.98
N ARG A 225 17.36 -13.82 -5.67
CA ARG A 225 18.30 -14.90 -5.37
C ARG A 225 18.29 -15.28 -3.89
N TYR A 226 18.03 -14.30 -3.02
CA TYR A 226 18.02 -14.48 -1.58
C TYR A 226 16.71 -14.05 -0.94
N LEU A 227 16.50 -14.55 0.27
CA LEU A 227 15.44 -14.12 1.17
C LEU A 227 16.10 -13.69 2.48
N GLY A 228 15.96 -12.40 2.81
CA GLY A 228 16.37 -11.81 4.07
C GLY A 228 15.17 -11.53 4.96
N SER A 229 15.40 -11.57 6.26
CA SER A 229 14.48 -11.06 7.28
C SER A 229 15.30 -10.32 8.33
N SER A 230 14.70 -9.32 8.97
CA SER A 230 15.25 -8.66 10.15
C SER A 230 15.21 -9.55 11.41
N GLU A 231 14.43 -10.65 11.41
CA GLU A 231 14.33 -11.62 12.50
C GLU A 231 14.72 -13.05 12.04
N GLU A 232 15.72 -13.66 12.68
CA GLU A 232 16.22 -15.02 12.33
C GLU A 232 15.13 -16.11 12.37
N THR A 233 14.14 -15.96 13.25
CA THR A 233 13.01 -16.89 13.44
C THR A 233 12.06 -16.97 12.24
N GLU A 234 12.01 -15.94 11.41
CA GLU A 234 11.18 -15.91 10.20
C GLU A 234 11.76 -16.78 9.09
N ILE A 235 13.09 -16.80 8.96
CA ILE A 235 13.81 -17.61 7.96
C ILE A 235 13.68 -19.11 8.27
N GLU A 236 13.70 -19.50 9.54
CA GLU A 236 13.52 -20.90 9.95
C GLU A 236 12.12 -21.43 9.62
N HIS A 237 11.07 -20.62 9.81
CA HIS A 237 9.70 -21.00 9.44
C HIS A 237 9.55 -21.23 7.93
N LEU A 238 10.26 -20.46 7.11
CA LEU A 238 10.24 -20.59 5.65
C LEU A 238 10.99 -21.84 5.16
N LYS A 239 12.02 -22.29 5.87
CA LYS A 239 12.74 -23.55 5.55
C LYS A 239 11.96 -24.81 5.97
N ALA A 240 11.02 -24.68 6.89
CA ALA A 240 10.21 -25.78 7.41
C ALA A 240 8.90 -26.02 6.63
N CYS A 241 8.54 -25.10 5.73
CA CYS A 241 7.37 -25.19 4.85
C CYS A 241 7.77 -25.70 3.46
#